data_AF-A0AAW6UFF8-F1
#
_entry.id   AF-A0AAW6UFF8-F1
#
_cell.length_a   1.000
_cell.length_b   1.000
_cell.length_c   1.000
_cell.angle_alpha   90.00
_cell.angle_beta   90.00
_cell.angle_gamma   90.00
#
_symmetry.space_group_name_H-M   'P 1'
#
loop_
_entity.id
_entity.type
_entity.pdbx_description
1 polymer ?
#
loop_
_entity_poly.entity_id
_entity_poly.type
_entity_poly.pdbx_seq_one_letter_code
_entity_poly.pdbx_strand_id
1 'polypeptide(L)' 'MKLSERQIKTLGYVKLNYGPLCNKRTINSLAKKGLIQWHTSNPWIVTELGIEELNNNHAVGHH' A
#
# COMPACT_ATOMS: atom_id res chain seq x y z
N MET A 1 -0.90 12.61 0.11
CA MET A 1 -2.35 12.61 -0.28
C MET A 1 -3.13 11.90 0.83
N LYS A 2 -4.44 12.12 1.03
CA LYS A 2 -5.14 11.34 2.06
C LYS A 2 -5.49 9.93 1.54
N LEU A 3 -5.00 8.91 2.24
CA LEU A 3 -5.41 7.52 2.03
C LEU A 3 -6.62 7.19 2.91
N SER A 4 -7.51 6.33 2.43
CA SER A 4 -8.53 5.73 3.28
C SER A 4 -7.92 4.63 4.16
N GLU A 5 -8.56 4.30 5.28
CA GLU A 5 -8.15 3.18 6.14
C GLU A 5 -8.01 1.88 5.35
N ARG A 6 -8.92 1.62 4.41
CA ARG A 6 -8.86 0.45 3.53
C ARG A 6 -7.62 0.47 2.64
N GLN A 7 -7.23 1.63 2.13
CA GLN A 7 -6.00 1.79 1.35
C GLN A 7 -4.76 1.58 2.22
N ILE A 8 -4.71 2.16 3.43
CA ILE A 8 -3.60 2.00 4.38
C ILE A 8 -3.42 0.51 4.75
N LYS A 9 -4.51 -0.17 5.09
CA LYS A 9 -4.50 -1.60 5.42
C LYS A 9 -4.06 -2.46 4.24
N THR A 10 -4.53 -2.14 3.04
CA THR A 10 -4.12 -2.83 1.80
C THR A 10 -2.63 -2.62 1.52
N LEU A 11 -2.13 -1.40 1.71
CA LEU A 11 -0.72 -1.06 1.53
C LEU A 11 0.18 -1.84 2.51
N GLY A 12 -0.27 -2.01 3.76
CA GLY A 12 0.38 -2.87 4.74
C GLY A 12 0.37 -4.35 4.35
N TYR A 13 -0.72 -4.85 3.79
CA TYR A 13 -0.78 -6.23 3.28
C TYR A 13 0.15 -6.45 2.09
N VAL A 14 0.28 -5.47 1.19
CA VAL A 14 1.26 -5.55 0.09
C VAL A 14 2.68 -5.61 0.64
N LYS A 15 3.02 -4.82 1.69
CA LYS A 15 4.33 -4.89 2.36
C LYS A 15 4.65 -6.28 2.92
N LEU A 16 3.62 -7.02 3.33
CA LEU A 16 3.72 -8.39 3.84
C LEU A 16 3.59 -9.47 2.73
N ASN A 17 3.67 -9.08 1.44
CA ASN A 17 3.52 -9.94 0.27
C ASN A 17 2.12 -10.58 0.08
N TYR A 18 1.07 -10.04 0.73
CA TYR A 18 -0.32 -10.47 0.54
C TYR A 18 -1.07 -9.69 -0.55
N GLY A 19 -0.35 -8.94 -1.39
CA GLY A 19 -0.93 -8.14 -2.49
C GLY A 19 -1.92 -8.89 -3.40
N PRO A 20 -1.67 -10.15 -3.80
CA PRO A 20 -2.59 -10.93 -4.62
C PRO A 20 -3.96 -11.22 -3.97
N LEU A 21 -4.03 -11.22 -2.63
CA LEU A 21 -5.26 -11.48 -1.87
C LEU A 21 -6.10 -10.21 -1.67
N CYS A 22 -5.55 -9.05 -2.02
CA CYS A 22 -6.21 -7.78 -1.80
C CYS A 22 -7.23 -7.46 -2.90
N ASN A 23 -8.15 -6.55 -2.58
CA ASN A 23 -9.14 -6.09 -3.55
C ASN A 23 -8.47 -5.36 -4.73
N LYS A 24 -8.72 -5.84 -5.96
CA LYS A 24 -8.14 -5.29 -7.19
C LYS A 24 -8.38 -3.78 -7.38
N ARG A 25 -9.55 -3.24 -7.00
CA ARG A 25 -9.81 -1.79 -7.09
C ARG A 25 -8.89 -1.00 -6.16
N THR A 26 -8.66 -1.49 -4.95
CA THR A 26 -7.76 -0.83 -3.99
C THR A 26 -6.31 -0.93 -4.45
N ILE A 27 -5.87 -2.09 -4.93
CA ILE A 27 -4.53 -2.29 -5.53
C ILE A 27 -4.30 -1.32 -6.70
N ASN A 28 -5.22 -1.26 -7.65
CA ASN A 28 -5.12 -0.35 -8.79
C ASN A 28 -5.10 1.12 -8.35
N SER A 29 -5.86 1.47 -7.30
CA SER A 29 -5.84 2.81 -6.74
C SER A 29 -4.49 3.17 -6.12
N LEU A 30 -3.86 2.24 -5.37
CA LEU A 30 -2.53 2.42 -4.80
C LEU A 30 -1.45 2.51 -5.89
N ALA A 31 -1.55 1.69 -6.94
CA ALA A 31 -0.62 1.70 -8.08
C ALA A 31 -0.70 3.01 -8.86
N LYS A 32 -1.91 3.51 -9.16
CA LYS A 32 -2.12 4.83 -9.80
C LYS A 32 -1.54 5.99 -8.99
N LYS A 33 -1.41 5.80 -7.68
CA LYS A 33 -0.82 6.77 -6.75
C LYS A 33 0.69 6.60 -6.57
N GLY A 34 1.32 5.62 -7.24
CA GLY A 34 2.75 5.36 -7.15
C GLY A 34 3.21 4.72 -5.84
N LEU A 35 2.29 4.21 -5.01
CA LEU A 35 2.61 3.62 -3.70
C LEU A 35 3.03 2.16 -3.76
N ILE A 36 2.61 1.49 -4.83
CA ILE A 36 2.99 0.11 -5.14
C ILE A 36 3.28 0.00 -6.62
N GLN A 37 4.07 -0.99 -7.01
CA GLN A 37 4.35 -1.30 -8.40
C GLN A 37 4.37 -2.81 -8.64
N TRP A 38 4.12 -3.19 -9.89
CA TRP A 38 4.21 -4.58 -10.31
C TRP A 38 5.68 -5.00 -10.39
N HIS A 39 6.01 -6.17 -9.87
CA HIS A 39 7.35 -6.75 -9.99
C HIS A 39 7.24 -8.21 -10.46
N THR A 40 8.22 -8.67 -11.24
CA THR A 40 8.17 -10.00 -11.88
C THR A 40 8.27 -11.14 -10.87
N SER A 41 9.05 -10.95 -9.80
CA SER A 41 9.21 -11.96 -8.73
C SER A 41 8.13 -11.87 -7.63
N ASN A 42 7.45 -10.73 -7.51
CA ASN A 42 6.40 -10.49 -6.52
C ASN A 42 5.35 -9.57 -7.13
N PRO A 43 4.10 -10.03 -7.36
CA PRO A 43 3.11 -9.29 -8.14
C PRO A 43 2.91 -7.84 -7.70
N TRP A 44 3.11 -7.52 -6.42
CA TRP A 44 3.05 -6.16 -5.92
C TRP A 44 4.13 -5.92 -4.87
N ILE A 45 4.94 -4.89 -5.07
CA ILE A 45 5.91 -4.40 -4.09
C ILE A 45 5.57 -2.97 -3.70
N VAL A 46 5.83 -2.61 -2.44
CA VAL A 46 5.63 -1.24 -1.94
C VAL A 46 6.82 -0.38 -2.37
N THR A 47 6.56 0.82 -2.89
CA THR A 47 7.59 1.79 -3.26
C THR A 47 8.09 2.56 -2.04
N GLU A 48 9.16 3.34 -2.17
CA GLU A 48 9.62 4.24 -1.10
C GLU A 48 8.51 5.19 -0.63
N LEU A 49 7.78 5.79 -1.59
CA LEU A 49 6.61 6.63 -1.30
C LEU A 49 5.53 5.87 -0.53
N GLY A 50 5.30 4.60 -0.86
CA GLY A 50 4.37 3.73 -0.14
C GLY A 50 4.81 3.45 1.31
N ILE A 51 6.11 3.30 1.55
CA ILE A 51 6.66 3.11 2.90
C ILE A 51 6.52 4.39 3.73
N GLU A 52 6.84 5.55 3.14
CA GLU A 52 6.69 6.85 3.78
C GLU A 52 5.24 7.10 4.19
N GLU A 53 4.29 6.91 3.27
CA GLU A 53 2.85 7.05 3.57
C GLU A 53 2.39 6.05 4.63
N LEU A 54 2.88 4.81 4.63
CA LEU A 54 2.59 3.85 5.71
C LEU A 54 3.06 4.36 7.06
N ASN A 55 4.31 4.84 7.16
CA ASN A 55 4.88 5.31 8.41
C ASN A 55 4.16 6.57 8.93
N ASN A 56 3.87 7.51 8.04
CA ASN A 56 3.14 8.73 8.38
C ASN A 56 1.73 8.43 8.91
N ASN A 57 1.04 7.43 8.35
CA ASN A 57 -0.28 7.02 8.83
C ASN A 57 -0.21 6.12 10.09
N HIS A 58 0.91 5.43 10.34
CA HIS A 58 1.12 4.66 11.57
C HIS A 58 1.42 5.57 12.76
N ALA A 59 2.11 6.70 12.54
CA ALA A 59 2.40 7.71 13.56
C ALA A 59 1.14 8.44 14.06
N VAL A 60 0.08 8.50 13.26
CA VAL A 60 -1.19 9.18 13.60
C VAL A 60 -2.13 8.29 14.44
N GLY A 61 -1.84 6.98 14.58
CA GLY A 61 -2.65 6.05 15.37
C GLY A 61 -2.33 5.96 16.87
N HIS A 62 -1.41 6.80 17.37
CA HIS A 62 -0.90 6.77 18.76
C HIS A 62 -1.11 8.08 19.55
N HIS A 63 -2.14 8.86 19.21
CA HIS A 63 -2.57 10.03 20.00
C HIS A 63 -4.05 9.95 20.34
#